data_AF-A0A9J6DX02-F1
#
_entry.id   AF-A0A9J6DX02-F1
#
_cell.length_a   1.000
_cell.length_b   1.000
_cell.length_c   1.000
_cell.angle_alpha   90.00
_cell.angle_beta   90.00
_cell.angle_gamma   90.00
#
_symmetry.space_group_name_H-M   'P 1'
#
loop_
_entity.id
_entity.type
_entity.pdbx_description
1 polymer ?
#
loop_
_entity_poly.entity_id
_entity_poly.type
_entity_poly.pdbx_seq_one_letter_code
_entity_poly.pdbx_strand_id
1 'polypeptide(L)'
;MCAAWYMVHKIIGFAPSLLQVVMTASLDMPVRQAGAIYLKNLVVQFWQEKEPPPQTQPQPQPLPFHIHEQDRAMVRDALVDAMVHAPELIRVQLSSCLGCVLKYDFPGRWTGAVDKVSIYLQSPESAGWAGALLALYTLVKNYE
;
A
#
# COMPACT_ATOMS: atom_id res chain seq x y z
N MET A 1 19.35 -18.02 6.45
CA MET A 1 18.58 -16.76 6.66
C MET A 1 17.71 -16.38 5.46
N CYS A 2 18.10 -16.57 4.19
CA CYS A 2 17.25 -16.22 3.02
C CYS A 2 15.93 -17.01 2.87
N ALA A 3 15.82 -18.24 3.39
CA ALA A 3 14.62 -19.07 3.21
C ALA A 3 13.42 -18.65 4.08
N ALA A 4 13.67 -18.08 5.28
CA ALA A 4 12.60 -17.63 6.17
C ALA A 4 11.89 -16.37 5.62
N TRP A 5 12.63 -15.47 4.98
CA TRP A 5 12.08 -14.27 4.33
C TRP A 5 11.13 -14.60 3.18
N TYR A 6 11.40 -15.67 2.43
CA TYR A 6 10.53 -16.11 1.31
C TYR A 6 9.19 -16.70 1.78
N MET A 7 9.08 -17.18 3.03
CA MET A 7 7.85 -17.78 3.55
C MET A 7 6.88 -16.76 4.15
N VAL A 8 7.38 -15.68 4.75
CA VAL A 8 6.53 -14.67 5.42
C VAL A 8 5.65 -13.91 4.42
N HIS A 9 6.14 -13.65 3.21
CA HIS A 9 5.37 -12.94 2.17
C HIS A 9 4.20 -13.73 1.62
N LYS A 10 4.19 -15.06 1.75
CA LYS A 10 3.12 -15.92 1.21
C LYS A 10 1.92 -16.08 2.16
N ILE A 11 1.92 -15.40 3.30
CA ILE A 11 0.82 -15.45 4.26
C ILE A 11 -0.28 -14.49 3.78
N ILE A 12 -1.46 -15.04 3.48
CA ILE A 12 -2.66 -14.24 3.21
C ILE A 12 -2.98 -13.40 4.45
N GLY A 13 -3.28 -12.12 4.26
CA GLY A 13 -3.55 -11.16 5.32
C GLY A 13 -2.31 -10.46 5.86
N PHE A 14 -1.10 -10.76 5.35
CA PHE A 14 0.13 -10.17 5.88
C PHE A 14 0.22 -8.66 5.61
N ALA A 15 -0.04 -8.22 4.37
CA ALA A 15 0.02 -6.80 4.02
C ALA A 15 -0.99 -5.93 4.81
N PRO A 16 -2.28 -6.29 4.90
CA PRO A 16 -3.23 -5.53 5.72
C PRO A 16 -2.92 -5.60 7.23
N SER A 17 -2.45 -6.74 7.75
CA SER A 17 -2.04 -6.84 9.15
C SER A 17 -0.84 -5.94 9.46
N LEU A 18 0.13 -5.86 8.55
CA LEU A 18 1.26 -4.96 8.70
C LEU A 18 0.82 -3.49 8.70
N LEU A 19 -0.11 -3.11 7.83
CA LEU A 19 -0.70 -1.77 7.84
C LEU A 19 -1.38 -1.47 9.19
N GLN A 20 -2.13 -2.41 9.75
CA GLN A 20 -2.72 -2.25 11.09
C GLN A 20 -1.67 -2.03 12.17
N VAL A 21 -0.60 -2.83 12.20
CA VAL A 21 0.52 -2.68 13.15
C VAL A 21 1.19 -1.30 13.02
N VAL A 22 1.41 -0.82 11.80
CA VAL A 22 1.97 0.51 11.53
C VAL A 22 1.07 1.62 12.09
N MET A 23 -0.24 1.41 12.08
CA MET A 23 -1.24 2.37 12.57
C MET A 23 -1.50 2.27 14.08
N THR A 24 -1.03 1.22 14.76
CA THR A 24 -1.21 1.03 16.21
C THR A 24 -0.47 2.10 17.02
N ALA A 25 -1.22 3.00 17.66
CA ALA A 25 -0.67 4.13 18.40
C ALA A 25 0.08 3.76 19.69
N SER A 26 -0.15 2.57 20.25
CA SER A 26 0.54 2.07 21.45
C SER A 26 1.95 1.55 21.18
N LEU A 27 2.35 1.39 19.91
CA LEU A 27 3.71 1.02 19.54
C LEU A 27 4.59 2.25 19.38
N ASP A 28 5.86 2.10 19.75
CA ASP A 28 6.84 3.17 19.62
C ASP A 28 7.05 3.58 18.15
N MET A 29 7.27 4.88 17.93
CA MET A 29 7.43 5.44 16.59
C MET A 29 8.52 4.72 15.76
N PRO A 30 9.72 4.37 16.28
CA PRO A 30 10.73 3.68 15.50
C PRO A 30 10.26 2.32 14.94
N VAL A 31 9.47 1.58 15.72
CA VAL A 31 8.90 0.29 15.30
C VAL A 31 7.89 0.49 14.17
N ARG A 32 6.99 1.46 14.36
CA ARG A 32 5.97 1.82 13.36
C ARG A 32 6.60 2.29 12.06
N GLN A 33 7.65 3.10 12.14
CA GLN A 33 8.40 3.58 10.97
C GLN A 33 9.07 2.44 10.21
N ALA A 34 9.74 1.51 10.91
CA ALA A 34 10.33 0.34 10.29
C ALA A 34 9.26 -0.50 9.57
N GLY A 35 8.09 -0.70 10.21
CA GLY A 35 6.94 -1.36 9.59
C GLY A 35 6.42 -0.63 8.35
N ALA A 36 6.33 0.71 8.39
CA ALA A 36 5.85 1.52 7.27
C ALA A 36 6.81 1.48 6.07
N ILE A 37 8.13 1.54 6.33
CA ILE A 37 9.16 1.39 5.30
C ILE A 37 9.09 0.00 4.67
N TYR A 38 8.90 -1.03 5.49
CA TYR A 38 8.74 -2.39 5.00
C TYR A 38 7.48 -2.53 4.14
N LEU A 39 6.34 -2.03 4.61
CA LEU A 39 5.07 -2.05 3.89
C LEU A 39 5.20 -1.35 2.53
N LYS A 40 5.85 -0.17 2.50
CA LYS A 40 6.15 0.53 1.25
C LYS A 40 6.94 -0.36 0.30
N ASN A 41 8.03 -0.95 0.76
CA ASN A 41 8.88 -1.78 -0.10
C ASN A 41 8.10 -3.00 -0.60
N LEU A 42 7.27 -3.62 0.25
CA LEU A 42 6.40 -4.73 -0.12
C LEU A 42 5.41 -4.34 -1.23
N VAL A 43 4.67 -3.24 -1.04
CA VAL A 43 3.71 -2.73 -2.03
C VAL A 43 4.42 -2.38 -3.33
N VAL A 44 5.46 -1.55 -3.29
CA VAL A 44 6.16 -1.07 -4.50
C VAL A 44 6.78 -2.22 -5.30
N GLN A 45 7.26 -3.28 -4.65
CA GLN A 45 7.93 -4.39 -5.33
C GLN A 45 6.97 -5.46 -5.87
N PHE A 46 5.84 -5.68 -5.19
CA PHE A 46 5.01 -6.88 -5.37
C PHE A 46 3.52 -6.59 -5.62
N TRP A 47 3.11 -5.33 -5.81
CA TRP A 47 1.73 -4.99 -6.15
C TRP A 47 1.36 -5.36 -7.59
N GLN A 48 2.24 -5.03 -8.54
CA GLN A 48 2.08 -5.37 -9.95
C GLN A 48 2.32 -6.87 -10.13
N GLU A 49 1.34 -7.56 -10.73
CA GLU A 49 1.54 -8.93 -11.20
C GLU A 49 2.60 -8.93 -12.30
N LYS A 50 3.72 -9.62 -12.06
CA LYS A 50 4.76 -9.79 -13.08
C LYS A 50 4.39 -10.98 -13.95
N GLU A 51 4.54 -10.81 -15.26
CA GLU A 51 4.25 -11.87 -16.23
C GLU A 51 5.15 -13.09 -15.96
N PRO A 52 4.61 -14.31 -16.06
CA PRO A 52 5.42 -15.51 -15.90
C PRO A 52 6.53 -15.54 -16.96
N PRO A 53 7.73 -16.00 -16.61
CA PRO A 53 8.82 -16.12 -17.55
C PRO A 53 8.41 -17.00 -18.74
N PRO A 54 8.86 -16.68 -19.97
CA PRO A 54 8.46 -17.40 -21.17
C PRO A 54 8.79 -18.89 -21.05
N GLN A 55 7.83 -19.73 -21.45
CA GLN A 55 7.90 -21.20 -21.35
C GLN A 55 9.06 -21.84 -22.15
N THR A 56 9.79 -21.05 -22.94
CA THR A 56 10.96 -21.47 -23.71
C THR A 56 12.22 -21.70 -22.86
N GLN A 57 12.20 -21.36 -21.57
CA GLN A 57 13.33 -21.66 -20.69
C GLN A 57 13.33 -23.14 -20.27
N PRO A 58 14.50 -23.82 -20.34
CA PRO A 58 14.60 -25.26 -20.07
C PRO A 58 14.34 -25.67 -18.61
N GLN A 59 14.10 -24.71 -17.71
CA GLN A 59 13.84 -24.96 -16.29
C GLN A 59 12.58 -24.20 -15.85
N PRO A 60 11.63 -24.84 -15.15
CA PRO A 60 10.47 -24.15 -14.59
C PRO A 60 10.94 -23.14 -13.54
N GLN A 61 10.90 -21.85 -13.90
CA GLN A 61 11.14 -20.78 -12.94
C GLN A 61 9.90 -20.62 -12.05
N PRO A 62 10.05 -20.48 -10.72
CA PRO A 62 8.93 -20.23 -9.84
C PRO A 62 8.25 -18.90 -10.24
N LEU A 63 6.92 -18.89 -10.23
CA LEU A 63 6.14 -17.68 -10.52
C LEU A 63 6.63 -16.53 -9.60
N PRO A 64 6.86 -15.32 -10.14
CA PRO A 64 7.23 -14.19 -9.31
C PRO A 64 6.18 -13.97 -8.23
N PHE A 65 6.63 -13.74 -6.99
CA PHE A 65 5.71 -13.40 -5.91
C PHE A 65 4.98 -12.10 -6.21
N HIS A 66 3.68 -12.08 -5.96
CA HIS A 66 2.84 -10.89 -5.93
C HIS A 66 1.88 -10.97 -4.75
N ILE A 67 1.44 -9.81 -4.25
CA ILE A 67 0.46 -9.75 -3.16
C ILE A 67 -0.86 -10.34 -3.66
N HIS A 68 -1.51 -11.15 -2.82
CA HIS A 68 -2.79 -11.77 -3.15
C HIS A 68 -3.88 -10.71 -3.36
N GLU A 69 -4.84 -10.94 -4.26
CA GLU A 69 -5.86 -9.93 -4.59
C GLU A 69 -6.73 -9.52 -3.40
N GLN A 70 -7.04 -10.46 -2.51
CA GLN A 70 -7.76 -10.18 -1.27
C GLN A 70 -7.02 -9.15 -0.39
N ASP A 71 -5.70 -9.33 -0.20
CA ASP A 71 -4.87 -8.40 0.56
C ASP A 71 -4.78 -7.05 -0.14
N ARG A 72 -4.65 -7.03 -1.47
CA ARG A 72 -4.66 -5.80 -2.26
C ARG A 72 -5.97 -5.03 -2.07
N ALA A 73 -7.11 -5.72 -2.11
CA ALA A 73 -8.41 -5.10 -1.88
C ALA A 73 -8.51 -4.47 -0.48
N MET A 74 -8.06 -5.19 0.56
CA MET A 74 -8.05 -4.67 1.93
C MET A 74 -7.12 -3.46 2.10
N VAL A 75 -5.93 -3.52 1.49
CA VAL A 75 -4.99 -2.39 1.53
C VAL A 75 -5.56 -1.18 0.78
N ARG A 76 -6.14 -1.36 -0.42
CA ARG A 76 -6.81 -0.28 -1.17
C ARG A 76 -7.86 0.41 -0.32
N ASP A 77 -8.73 -0.38 0.31
CA ASP A 77 -9.79 0.16 1.13
C ASP A 77 -9.20 0.96 2.31
N ALA A 78 -8.23 0.43 3.05
CA ALA A 78 -7.70 1.10 4.23
C ALA A 78 -6.72 2.26 3.96
N LEU A 79 -6.13 2.37 2.77
CA LEU A 79 -4.93 3.19 2.56
C LEU A 79 -5.17 4.69 2.73
N VAL A 80 -6.28 5.21 2.18
CA VAL A 80 -6.62 6.64 2.31
C VAL A 80 -6.93 6.98 3.77
N ASP A 81 -7.70 6.14 4.45
CA ASP A 81 -8.02 6.31 5.87
C ASP A 81 -6.73 6.33 6.71
N ALA A 82 -5.80 5.41 6.43
CA ALA A 82 -4.52 5.35 7.12
C ALA A 82 -3.69 6.63 6.90
N MET A 83 -3.65 7.18 5.69
CA MET A 83 -2.94 8.43 5.40
C MET A 83 -3.51 9.63 6.16
N VAL A 84 -4.83 9.71 6.27
CA VAL A 84 -5.55 10.78 7.00
C VAL A 84 -5.18 10.77 8.47
N HIS A 85 -5.15 9.60 9.11
CA HIS A 85 -4.95 9.47 10.55
C HIS A 85 -3.47 9.25 10.95
N ALA A 86 -2.58 8.98 9.99
CA ALA A 86 -1.18 8.70 10.27
C ALA A 86 -0.42 9.96 10.71
N PRO A 87 0.58 9.82 11.61
CA PRO A 87 1.57 10.86 11.83
C PRO A 87 2.44 11.04 10.58
N GLU A 88 3.06 12.21 10.44
CA GLU A 88 3.79 12.64 9.23
C GLU A 88 4.81 11.60 8.73
N LEU A 89 5.63 11.07 9.64
CA LEU A 89 6.69 10.10 9.31
C LEU A 89 6.16 8.81 8.66
N ILE A 90 4.96 8.38 9.07
CA ILE A 90 4.28 7.21 8.50
C ILE A 90 3.57 7.59 7.20
N ARG A 91 2.90 8.74 7.20
CA ARG A 91 2.14 9.27 6.07
C ARG A 91 2.99 9.40 4.79
N VAL A 92 4.26 9.81 4.91
CA VAL A 92 5.20 9.90 3.77
C VAL A 92 5.51 8.52 3.16
N GLN A 93 5.54 7.44 3.95
CA GLN A 93 5.71 6.09 3.40
C GLN A 93 4.42 5.63 2.73
N LEU A 94 3.26 5.92 3.33
CA LEU A 94 1.95 5.56 2.78
C LEU A 94 1.64 6.28 1.47
N SER A 95 2.10 7.51 1.25
CA SER A 95 1.93 8.20 -0.05
C SER A 95 2.66 7.47 -1.19
N SER A 96 3.82 6.87 -0.90
CA SER A 96 4.54 6.03 -1.87
C SER A 96 3.76 4.75 -2.18
N CYS A 97 3.13 4.14 -1.18
CA CYS A 97 2.20 3.03 -1.40
C CYS A 97 1.03 3.49 -2.29
N LEU A 98 0.41 4.62 -1.98
CA LEU A 98 -0.75 5.13 -2.71
C LEU A 98 -0.42 5.38 -4.19
N GLY A 99 0.71 6.00 -4.49
CA GLY A 99 1.15 6.21 -5.88
C GLY A 99 1.31 4.89 -6.64
N CYS A 100 1.93 3.87 -6.01
CA CYS A 100 2.06 2.55 -6.61
C CYS A 100 0.70 1.89 -6.87
N VAL A 101 -0.19 1.90 -5.89
CA VAL A 101 -1.52 1.28 -5.98
C VAL A 101 -2.36 1.98 -7.04
N LEU A 102 -2.40 3.32 -7.07
CA LEU A 102 -3.13 4.09 -8.06
C LEU A 102 -2.66 3.78 -9.48
N LYS A 103 -1.34 3.75 -9.72
CA LYS A 103 -0.75 3.45 -11.03
C LYS A 103 -1.24 2.14 -11.63
N TYR A 104 -1.43 1.10 -10.83
CA TYR A 104 -1.77 -0.23 -11.33
C TYR A 104 -3.26 -0.56 -11.22
N ASP A 105 -3.99 0.06 -10.29
CA ASP A 105 -5.38 -0.30 -10.01
C ASP A 105 -6.40 0.79 -10.38
N PHE A 106 -6.03 2.07 -10.48
CA PHE A 106 -6.96 3.13 -10.89
C PHE A 106 -6.89 3.40 -12.40
N PRO A 107 -8.03 3.64 -13.09
CA PRO A 107 -9.41 3.66 -12.57
C PRO A 107 -10.12 2.30 -12.56
N GLY A 108 -9.47 1.22 -13.02
CA GLY A 108 -10.12 -0.07 -13.27
C GLY A 108 -10.51 -0.86 -12.01
N ARG A 109 -9.51 -1.38 -11.28
CA ARG A 109 -9.70 -2.21 -10.07
C ARG A 109 -10.07 -1.37 -8.83
N TRP A 110 -9.79 -0.07 -8.84
CA TRP A 110 -10.09 0.84 -7.73
C TRP A 110 -10.87 2.07 -8.21
N THR A 111 -12.17 1.93 -8.38
CA THR A 111 -13.03 3.02 -8.87
C THR A 111 -13.31 4.10 -7.82
N GLY A 112 -13.44 3.73 -6.55
CA GLY A 112 -13.81 4.64 -5.46
C GLY A 112 -12.69 5.48 -4.85
N ALA A 113 -11.49 5.50 -5.43
CA ALA A 113 -10.35 6.23 -4.86
C ALA A 113 -10.60 7.74 -4.76
N VAL A 114 -11.14 8.34 -5.83
CA VAL A 114 -11.45 9.78 -5.90
C VAL A 114 -12.55 10.15 -4.91
N ASP A 115 -13.62 9.35 -4.85
CA ASP A 115 -14.74 9.58 -3.94
C ASP A 115 -14.28 9.58 -2.48
N LYS A 116 -13.42 8.62 -2.11
CA LYS A 116 -12.89 8.50 -0.76
C LYS A 116 -12.03 9.70 -0.37
N VAL A 117 -11.15 10.17 -1.26
CA VAL A 117 -10.37 11.39 -1.03
C VAL A 117 -11.29 12.61 -0.91
N SER A 118 -12.31 12.71 -1.74
CA SER A 118 -13.30 13.81 -1.73
C SER A 118 -14.06 13.88 -0.40
N ILE A 119 -14.50 12.73 0.13
CA ILE A 119 -15.17 12.65 1.44
C ILE A 119 -14.31 13.28 2.55
N TYR A 120 -13.01 12.94 2.60
CA TYR A 120 -12.12 13.49 3.62
C TYR A 120 -11.82 14.97 3.45
N LEU A 121 -11.74 15.46 2.21
CA LEU A 121 -11.55 16.89 1.95
C LEU A 121 -12.77 17.74 2.34
N GLN A 122 -13.96 17.14 2.33
CA GLN A 122 -15.20 17.79 2.76
C GLN A 122 -15.43 17.70 4.27
N SER A 123 -14.60 16.95 5.00
CA SER A 123 -14.73 16.82 6.45
C SER A 123 -14.48 18.18 7.13
N PRO A 124 -15.33 18.59 8.09
CA PRO A 124 -15.09 19.80 8.89
C PRO A 124 -13.89 19.66 9.83
N GLU A 125 -13.37 18.44 10.04
CA GLU A 125 -12.24 18.17 10.90
C GLU A 125 -10.91 18.42 10.17
N SER A 126 -10.26 19.54 10.51
CA SER A 126 -8.99 19.94 9.89
C SER A 126 -7.82 18.99 10.19
N ALA A 127 -7.91 18.18 11.24
CA ALA A 127 -6.85 17.24 11.64
C ALA A 127 -6.49 16.25 10.52
N GLY A 128 -7.46 15.85 9.69
CA GLY A 128 -7.28 14.90 8.59
C GLY A 128 -6.83 15.53 7.27
N TRP A 129 -6.91 16.85 7.12
CA TRP A 129 -6.73 17.52 5.84
C TRP A 129 -5.34 17.34 5.24
N ALA A 130 -4.29 17.31 6.07
CA ALA A 130 -2.94 17.09 5.58
C ALA A 130 -2.79 15.72 4.90
N GLY A 131 -3.45 14.68 5.42
CA GLY A 131 -3.47 13.36 4.78
C GLY A 131 -4.33 13.32 3.53
N ALA A 132 -5.51 13.95 3.57
CA ALA A 132 -6.42 14.02 2.43
C ALA A 132 -5.84 14.80 1.24
N LEU A 133 -5.24 15.96 1.51
CA LEU A 133 -4.57 16.79 0.50
C LEU A 133 -3.35 16.07 -0.10
N LEU A 134 -2.58 15.34 0.72
CA LEU A 134 -1.47 14.54 0.20
C LEU A 134 -1.97 13.37 -0.65
N ALA A 135 -3.08 12.74 -0.29
CA ALA A 135 -3.71 11.70 -1.11
C ALA A 135 -4.17 12.27 -2.46
N LEU A 136 -4.82 13.45 -2.46
CA LEU A 136 -5.20 14.16 -3.69
C LEU A 136 -3.97 14.50 -4.54
N TYR A 137 -2.93 15.10 -3.94
CA TYR A 137 -1.70 15.42 -4.63
C TYR A 137 -1.05 14.19 -5.26
N THR A 138 -0.99 13.07 -4.52
CA THR A 138 -0.45 11.81 -5.02
C THR A 138 -1.26 11.28 -6.19
N LEU A 139 -2.59 11.41 -6.14
CA LEU A 139 -3.48 11.04 -7.23
C LEU A 139 -3.21 11.88 -8.47
N VAL A 140 -3.21 13.20 -8.36
CA VAL A 140 -2.97 14.12 -9.49
C VAL A 140 -1.60 13.84 -10.10
N LYS A 141 -0.54 13.82 -9.28
CA LYS A 141 0.84 13.58 -9.71
C LYS A 141 1.04 12.26 -10.47
N ASN A 142 0.23 11.24 -10.18
CA ASN A 142 0.36 9.95 -10.84
C ASN A 142 -0.15 9.97 -12.30
N TYR A 143 -0.88 11.01 -12.71
CA TYR A 143 -1.46 11.17 -14.05
C TYR A 143 -1.09 12.51 -14.72
N GLU A 144 -0.18 13.29 -14.11
CA GLU A 144 0.57 14.35 -14.79
C GLU A 144 1.61 13.76 -15.74
#